data_AF-A0A3D3PCB7-F1
#
_entry.id   AF-A0A3D3PCB7-F1
#
_cell.length_a   1.000
_cell.length_b   1.000
_cell.length_c   1.000
_cell.angle_alpha   90.00
_cell.angle_beta   90.00
_cell.angle_gamma   90.00
#
_symmetry.space_group_name_H-M   'P 1'
#
loop_
_entity.id
_entity.type
_entity.pdbx_description
1 polymer ?
#
loop_
_entity_poly.entity_id
_entity_poly.type
_entity_poly.pdbx_seq_one_letter_code
_entity_poly.pdbx_strand_id
1 'polypeptide(L)'
;MAIKSENQKKTDTSRRSFVKTSAVAAASFMIVPRHVLGGTGYRAPSDRLIIASVGAGGKGNDDINRFYKSGKADIGFLCDVDDRRCAGTVKQFPNAKRYRDWRELFDKESKNFDAVSVSTPDHTHAIVGMGAMQLGKHTWIQKPMAHDIYEARELTKAAARYKVVTQMGNQG
;
A
#
# COMPACT_ATOMS: atom_id res chain seq x y z
N MET A 1 78.59 -0.64 -20.22
CA MET A 1 77.34 0.06 -19.87
C MET A 1 76.19 -0.84 -20.32
N ALA A 2 75.62 -1.64 -19.42
CA ALA A 2 74.56 -2.59 -19.75
C ALA A 2 73.23 -2.05 -19.22
N ILE A 3 72.32 -1.73 -20.14
CA ILE A 3 70.97 -1.25 -19.83
C ILE A 3 70.10 -2.48 -19.56
N LYS A 4 69.65 -2.67 -18.31
CA LYS A 4 68.58 -3.63 -17.98
C LYS A 4 67.27 -3.07 -18.54
N SER A 5 66.60 -3.81 -19.43
CA SER A 5 65.22 -3.49 -19.80
C SER A 5 64.28 -3.97 -18.69
N GLU A 6 63.45 -3.06 -18.19
CA GLU A 6 62.34 -3.39 -17.30
C GLU A 6 61.23 -4.04 -18.12
N ASN A 7 60.83 -5.25 -17.73
CA ASN A 7 59.76 -6.00 -18.37
C ASN A 7 58.41 -5.54 -17.81
N GLN A 8 57.69 -4.68 -18.53
CA GLN A 8 56.32 -4.31 -18.17
C GLN A 8 55.36 -5.49 -18.43
N LYS A 9 54.80 -6.07 -17.35
CA LYS A 9 53.71 -7.04 -17.44
C LYS A 9 52.44 -6.38 -18.00
N LYS A 10 52.09 -6.68 -19.25
CA LYS A 10 50.74 -6.45 -19.77
C LYS A 10 49.74 -7.33 -19.02
N THR A 11 48.80 -6.73 -18.30
CA THR A 11 47.70 -7.47 -17.69
C THR A 11 46.63 -7.75 -18.75
N ASP A 12 46.68 -8.93 -19.36
CA ASP A 12 45.63 -9.40 -20.26
C ASP A 12 44.31 -9.54 -19.49
N THR A 13 43.40 -8.60 -19.74
CA THR A 13 42.07 -8.62 -19.13
C THR A 13 41.24 -9.68 -19.87
N SER A 14 41.31 -10.92 -19.40
CA SER A 14 40.56 -12.04 -19.96
C SER A 14 39.05 -11.82 -19.84
N ARG A 15 38.27 -12.20 -20.88
CA ARG A 15 36.80 -12.19 -20.86
C ARG A 15 36.21 -12.88 -19.62
N ARG A 16 36.87 -13.95 -19.14
CA ARG A 16 36.49 -14.64 -17.90
C ARG A 16 36.71 -13.78 -16.66
N SER A 17 37.79 -13.00 -16.63
CA SER A 17 38.05 -12.04 -15.56
C SER A 17 37.00 -10.94 -15.56
N PHE A 18 36.64 -10.41 -16.73
CA PHE A 18 35.57 -9.42 -16.86
C PHE A 18 34.23 -9.96 -16.34
N VAL A 19 33.80 -11.15 -16.78
CA VAL A 19 32.54 -11.76 -16.31
C VAL A 19 32.57 -12.01 -14.80
N LYS A 20 33.69 -12.50 -14.23
CA LYS A 20 33.83 -12.66 -12.78
C LYS A 20 33.72 -11.33 -12.04
N THR A 21 34.43 -10.30 -12.50
CA THR A 21 34.42 -8.98 -11.87
C THR A 21 33.03 -8.34 -11.96
N SER A 22 32.35 -8.43 -13.11
CA SER A 22 30.99 -7.93 -13.30
C SER A 22 29.97 -8.68 -12.44
N ALA A 23 30.11 -10.01 -12.31
CA ALA A 23 29.21 -10.81 -11.47
C ALA A 23 29.37 -10.45 -9.98
N VAL A 24 30.59 -10.26 -9.50
CA VAL A 24 30.86 -9.82 -8.12
C VAL A 24 30.32 -8.42 -7.87
N ALA A 25 30.51 -7.48 -8.81
CA ALA A 25 29.96 -6.13 -8.71
C ALA A 25 28.43 -6.15 -8.67
N ALA A 26 27.77 -6.93 -9.53
CA ALA A 26 26.32 -7.05 -9.54
C ALA A 26 25.77 -7.69 -8.25
N ALA A 27 26.45 -8.73 -7.74
CA ALA A 27 26.07 -9.37 -6.48
C ALA A 27 26.19 -8.41 -5.28
N SER A 28 27.15 -7.47 -5.32
CA SER A 28 27.31 -6.49 -4.24
C SER A 28 26.06 -5.60 -4.07
N PHE A 29 25.38 -5.20 -5.15
CA PHE A 29 24.13 -4.45 -5.11
C PHE A 29 22.94 -5.26 -4.54
N MET A 30 22.98 -6.59 -4.60
CA MET A 30 21.93 -7.45 -4.04
C MET A 30 22.05 -7.61 -2.51
N ILE A 31 23.25 -7.43 -1.96
CA ILE A 31 23.53 -7.62 -0.53
C ILE A 31 23.32 -6.32 0.27
N VAL A 32 23.34 -5.16 -0.38
CA VAL A 32 23.12 -3.88 0.32
C VAL A 32 21.66 -3.75 0.77
N PRO A 33 21.39 -3.52 2.07
CA PRO A 33 20.04 -3.29 2.55
C PRO A 33 19.36 -2.11 1.82
N ARG A 34 18.10 -2.30 1.39
CA ARG A 34 17.37 -1.32 0.55
C ARG A 34 17.30 0.11 1.13
N HIS A 35 17.39 0.26 2.45
CA HIS A 35 17.37 1.56 3.12
C HIS A 35 18.65 2.38 2.91
N VAL A 36 19.74 1.74 2.45
CA VAL A 36 21.00 2.42 2.12
C VAL A 36 20.93 3.08 0.73
N LEU A 37 20.20 2.48 -0.22
CA LEU A 37 20.06 3.00 -1.59
C LEU A 37 19.04 4.14 -1.71
N GLY A 38 18.03 4.17 -0.85
CA GLY A 38 16.99 5.21 -0.85
C GLY A 38 17.31 6.46 -0.03
N GLY A 39 18.33 6.42 0.82
CA GLY A 39 18.60 7.47 1.81
C GLY A 39 17.69 7.40 3.04
N THR A 40 17.99 8.21 4.06
CA THR A 40 17.23 8.25 5.31
C THR A 40 15.82 8.78 5.07
N GLY A 41 14.81 8.05 5.55
CA GLY A 41 13.39 8.41 5.40
C GLY A 41 12.73 7.95 4.10
N TYR A 42 13.47 7.39 3.14
CA TYR A 42 12.87 6.79 1.94
C TYR A 42 12.23 5.44 2.26
N ARG A 43 10.93 5.33 1.98
CA ARG A 43 10.19 4.07 2.00
C ARG A 43 9.94 3.66 0.56
N ALA A 44 10.42 2.48 0.16
CA ALA A 44 10.12 1.97 -1.17
C ALA A 44 8.60 1.76 -1.33
N PRO A 45 8.07 1.88 -2.56
CA PRO A 45 6.65 1.67 -2.83
C PRO A 45 6.11 0.34 -2.31
N SER A 46 6.92 -0.73 -2.34
CA SER A 46 6.57 -2.07 -1.84
C SER A 46 6.21 -2.14 -0.35
N ASP A 47 6.55 -1.12 0.44
CA ASP A 47 6.32 -1.10 1.89
C ASP A 47 5.30 -0.04 2.29
N ARG A 48 4.51 0.42 1.32
CA ARG A 48 3.36 1.31 1.51
C ARG A 48 2.10 0.50 1.19
N LEU A 49 1.10 0.62 2.05
CA LEU A 49 -0.20 -0.01 1.82
C LEU A 49 -0.97 0.75 0.73
N ILE A 50 -1.55 0.04 -0.23
CA ILE A 50 -2.50 0.62 -1.17
C ILE A 50 -3.89 0.54 -0.54
N ILE A 51 -4.51 1.70 -0.33
CA ILE A 51 -5.79 1.84 0.36
C ILE A 51 -6.90 2.14 -0.64
N ALA A 52 -8.03 1.45 -0.48
CA ALA A 52 -9.30 1.80 -1.08
C ALA A 52 -10.19 2.53 -0.06
N SER A 53 -10.72 3.70 -0.42
CA SER A 53 -11.68 4.45 0.41
C SER A 53 -13.10 4.18 -0.07
N VAL A 54 -13.97 3.66 0.79
CA VAL A 54 -15.41 3.53 0.55
C VAL A 54 -16.14 4.52 1.46
N GLY A 55 -16.81 5.51 0.84
CA GLY A 55 -17.16 6.76 1.51
C GLY A 55 -15.95 7.69 1.53
N ALA A 56 -15.70 8.40 0.43
CA ALA A 56 -14.49 9.22 0.23
C ALA A 56 -14.72 10.71 0.50
N GLY A 57 -15.95 11.14 0.78
CA GLY A 57 -16.27 12.48 1.28
C GLY A 57 -16.11 12.65 2.80
N GLY A 58 -16.18 13.90 3.27
CA GLY A 58 -16.27 14.23 4.69
C GLY A 58 -15.23 13.53 5.56
N LYS A 59 -15.70 12.71 6.53
CA LYS A 59 -14.81 11.98 7.45
C LYS A 59 -13.88 11.00 6.75
N GLY A 60 -14.31 10.40 5.63
CA GLY A 60 -13.47 9.53 4.81
C GLY A 60 -12.28 10.25 4.22
N ASN A 61 -12.45 11.51 3.78
CA ASN A 61 -11.33 12.37 3.36
C ASN A 61 -10.31 12.54 4.50
N ASP A 62 -10.77 12.85 5.71
CA ASP A 62 -9.88 13.04 6.86
C ASP A 62 -9.07 11.79 7.19
N ASP A 63 -9.70 10.61 7.13
CA ASP A 63 -9.05 9.33 7.41
C ASP A 63 -7.93 9.05 6.40
N ILE A 64 -8.27 9.09 5.11
CA ILE A 64 -7.29 8.76 4.06
C ILE A 64 -6.20 9.83 3.93
N ASN A 65 -6.51 11.09 4.25
CA ASN A 65 -5.50 12.15 4.33
C ASN A 65 -4.48 11.87 5.46
N ARG A 66 -4.93 11.36 6.62
CA ARG A 66 -4.03 10.94 7.70
C ARG A 66 -3.21 9.71 7.31
N PHE A 67 -3.81 8.73 6.64
CA PHE A 67 -3.08 7.55 6.13
C PHE A 67 -1.98 7.98 5.16
N TYR A 68 -2.32 8.83 4.19
CA TYR A 68 -1.36 9.34 3.21
C TYR A 68 -0.23 10.13 3.87
N LYS A 69 -0.56 11.08 4.76
CA LYS A 69 0.43 11.90 5.48
C LYS A 69 1.35 11.11 6.41
N SER A 70 0.95 9.90 6.82
CA SER A 70 1.83 9.02 7.61
C SER A 70 3.06 8.54 6.83
N GLY A 71 3.04 8.64 5.50
CA GLY A 71 4.08 8.11 4.61
C GLY A 71 4.08 6.57 4.51
N LYS A 72 3.08 5.90 5.08
CA LYS A 72 2.95 4.43 5.10
C LYS A 72 1.87 3.89 4.17
N ALA A 73 1.12 4.76 3.51
CA ALA A 73 0.00 4.36 2.66
C ALA A 73 -0.14 5.27 1.44
N ASP A 74 -0.59 4.68 0.34
CA ASP A 74 -1.02 5.34 -0.89
C ASP A 74 -2.52 5.13 -1.10
N ILE A 75 -3.19 6.15 -1.63
CA ILE A 75 -4.62 6.10 -1.88
C ILE A 75 -4.83 5.74 -3.35
N GLY A 76 -5.11 4.47 -3.60
CA GLY A 76 -5.24 3.94 -4.96
C GLY A 76 -6.66 4.01 -5.52
N PHE A 77 -7.66 3.97 -4.63
CA PHE A 77 -9.07 3.85 -5.04
C PHE A 77 -9.98 4.71 -4.18
N LEU A 78 -10.90 5.41 -4.83
CA LEU A 78 -11.95 6.21 -4.19
C LEU A 78 -13.31 5.71 -4.65
N CYS A 79 -14.20 5.42 -3.70
CA CYS A 79 -15.57 5.05 -3.94
C CYS A 79 -16.52 5.95 -3.17
N ASP A 80 -17.40 6.64 -3.89
CA ASP A 80 -18.47 7.44 -3.29
C ASP A 80 -19.68 7.54 -4.22
N VAL A 81 -20.88 7.49 -3.65
CA VAL A 81 -22.13 7.62 -4.41
C VAL A 81 -22.42 9.08 -4.77
N ASP A 82 -21.94 10.04 -3.96
CA ASP A 82 -22.14 11.48 -4.17
C ASP A 82 -20.82 12.16 -4.58
N ASP A 83 -20.65 12.35 -5.89
CA ASP A 83 -19.48 12.99 -6.48
C ASP A 83 -19.23 14.40 -5.96
N ARG A 84 -20.27 15.11 -5.50
CA ARG A 84 -20.12 16.47 -4.96
C ARG A 84 -19.41 16.44 -3.62
N ARG A 85 -19.69 15.44 -2.77
CA ARG A 85 -19.09 15.31 -1.45
C ARG A 85 -17.64 14.84 -1.49
N CYS A 86 -17.26 14.05 -2.48
CA CYS A 86 -15.89 13.58 -2.65
C CYS A 86 -15.05 14.42 -3.62
N ALA A 87 -15.59 15.47 -4.25
CA ALA A 87 -14.89 16.29 -5.24
C ALA A 87 -13.54 16.84 -4.75
N GLY A 88 -13.47 17.30 -3.50
CA GLY A 88 -12.22 17.75 -2.89
C GLY A 88 -11.19 16.62 -2.74
N THR A 89 -11.64 15.45 -2.31
CA THR A 89 -10.82 14.24 -2.20
C THR A 89 -10.27 13.79 -3.55
N VAL A 90 -11.09 13.81 -4.59
CA VAL A 90 -10.67 13.45 -5.95
C VAL A 90 -9.58 14.41 -6.46
N LYS A 91 -9.73 15.72 -6.21
CA LYS A 91 -8.69 16.70 -6.56
C LYS A 91 -7.38 16.47 -5.79
N GLN A 92 -7.48 16.03 -4.54
CA GLN A 92 -6.32 15.73 -3.71
C GLN A 92 -5.59 14.45 -4.15
N PHE A 93 -6.32 13.45 -4.64
CA PHE A 93 -5.79 12.16 -5.09
C PHE A 93 -6.15 11.90 -6.56
N PRO A 94 -5.61 12.70 -7.51
CA PRO A 94 -6.04 12.66 -8.91
C PRO A 94 -5.72 11.34 -9.63
N ASN A 95 -4.75 10.58 -9.11
CA ASN A 95 -4.34 9.28 -9.67
C ASN A 95 -5.16 8.10 -9.13
N ALA A 96 -6.01 8.32 -8.12
CA ALA A 96 -6.83 7.25 -7.55
C ALA A 96 -7.99 6.91 -8.52
N LYS A 97 -8.17 5.62 -8.82
CA LYS A 97 -9.30 5.18 -9.63
C LYS A 97 -10.61 5.42 -8.90
N ARG A 98 -11.64 5.84 -9.63
CA ARG A 98 -12.93 6.25 -9.07
C ARG A 98 -14.04 5.24 -9.37
N TYR A 99 -14.84 4.98 -8.35
CA TYR A 99 -16.02 4.12 -8.43
C TYR A 99 -17.20 4.80 -7.73
N ARG A 100 -18.42 4.48 -8.16
CA ARG A 100 -19.64 4.86 -7.43
C ARG A 100 -20.21 3.71 -6.61
N ASP A 101 -19.86 2.48 -6.99
CA ASP A 101 -20.30 1.27 -6.32
C ASP A 101 -19.09 0.51 -5.77
N TRP A 102 -19.11 0.24 -4.47
CA TRP A 102 -18.03 -0.48 -3.80
C TRP A 102 -17.97 -1.94 -4.22
N ARG A 103 -19.08 -2.52 -4.66
CA ARG A 103 -19.14 -3.90 -5.18
C ARG A 103 -18.36 -4.01 -6.48
N GLU A 104 -18.54 -3.03 -7.37
CA GLU A 104 -17.79 -2.94 -8.62
C GLU A 104 -16.29 -2.70 -8.37
N LEU A 105 -15.96 -1.82 -7.42
CA LEU A 105 -14.58 -1.62 -6.99
C LEU A 105 -13.95 -2.93 -6.52
N PHE A 106 -14.63 -3.67 -5.65
CA PHE A 106 -14.11 -4.92 -5.10
C PHE A 106 -13.96 -6.00 -6.17
N ASP A 107 -14.95 -6.16 -7.04
CA ASP A 107 -14.90 -7.12 -8.15
C ASP A 107 -13.70 -6.87 -9.07
N LYS A 108 -13.51 -5.61 -9.49
CA LYS A 108 -12.47 -5.26 -10.47
C LYS A 108 -11.07 -5.12 -9.87
N GLU A 109 -10.97 -4.66 -8.62
CA GLU A 109 -9.70 -4.17 -8.06
C GLU A 109 -9.26 -4.91 -6.79
N SER A 110 -9.96 -5.95 -6.36
CA SER A 110 -9.58 -6.73 -5.15
C SER A 110 -8.14 -7.25 -5.16
N LYS A 111 -7.46 -7.35 -6.30
CA LYS A 111 -6.04 -7.75 -6.35
C LYS A 111 -5.06 -6.57 -6.24
N ASN A 112 -5.56 -5.34 -6.27
CA ASN A 112 -4.76 -4.13 -6.45
C ASN A 112 -4.72 -3.21 -5.21
N PHE A 113 -5.40 -3.58 -4.12
CA PHE A 113 -5.33 -2.87 -2.83
C PHE A 113 -5.19 -3.85 -1.66
N ASP A 114 -4.61 -3.36 -0.57
CA ASP A 114 -4.29 -4.16 0.62
C ASP A 114 -5.35 -4.00 1.72
N ALA A 115 -5.92 -2.81 1.83
CA ALA A 115 -6.86 -2.47 2.89
C ALA A 115 -7.98 -1.54 2.41
N VAL A 116 -9.09 -1.55 3.14
CA VAL A 116 -10.26 -0.70 2.89
C VAL A 116 -10.50 0.22 4.08
N SER A 117 -10.64 1.52 3.81
CA SER A 117 -11.22 2.49 4.73
C SER A 117 -12.71 2.60 4.47
N VAL A 118 -13.53 2.29 5.48
CA VAL A 118 -14.99 2.35 5.42
C VAL A 118 -15.47 3.53 6.25
N SER A 119 -15.95 4.56 5.58
CA SER A 119 -16.45 5.81 6.17
C SER A 119 -17.78 6.24 5.52
N THR A 120 -18.60 5.27 5.14
CA THR A 120 -19.96 5.45 4.60
C THR A 120 -20.94 5.84 5.72
N PRO A 121 -22.26 6.01 5.44
CA PRO A 121 -23.24 6.02 6.52
C PRO A 121 -23.21 4.73 7.36
N ASP A 122 -23.39 4.88 8.66
CA ASP A 122 -23.29 3.86 9.71
C ASP A 122 -23.94 2.51 9.39
N HIS A 123 -25.18 2.51 8.89
CA HIS A 123 -25.93 1.31 8.53
C HIS A 123 -25.34 0.46 7.38
N THR A 124 -24.28 0.95 6.71
CA THR A 124 -23.56 0.20 5.66
C THR A 124 -22.15 -0.22 6.06
N HIS A 125 -21.65 0.20 7.22
CA HIS A 125 -20.28 -0.10 7.64
C HIS A 125 -20.01 -1.59 7.70
N ALA A 126 -20.90 -2.35 8.33
CA ALA A 126 -20.71 -3.78 8.57
C ALA A 126 -20.70 -4.58 7.26
N ILE A 127 -21.62 -4.31 6.33
CA ILE A 127 -21.69 -5.07 5.07
C ILE A 127 -20.47 -4.80 4.17
N VAL A 128 -20.02 -3.54 4.09
CA VAL A 128 -18.81 -3.19 3.31
C VAL A 128 -17.57 -3.79 3.97
N GLY A 129 -17.46 -3.67 5.29
CA GLY A 129 -16.37 -4.26 6.07
C GLY A 129 -16.29 -5.78 5.90
N MET A 130 -17.42 -6.47 6.03
CA MET A 130 -17.51 -7.92 5.83
C MET A 130 -17.07 -8.32 4.41
N GLY A 131 -17.57 -7.63 3.38
CA GLY A 131 -17.18 -7.88 1.99
C GLY A 131 -15.67 -7.70 1.76
N ALA A 132 -15.06 -6.69 2.38
CA ALA A 132 -13.61 -6.50 2.32
C ALA A 132 -12.85 -7.65 3.02
N MET A 133 -13.29 -8.05 4.21
CA MET A 133 -12.64 -9.15 4.96
C MET A 133 -12.74 -10.48 4.21
N GLN A 134 -13.87 -10.78 3.57
CA GLN A 134 -14.06 -11.97 2.73
C GLN A 134 -13.05 -12.05 1.57
N LEU A 135 -12.57 -10.90 1.10
CA LEU A 135 -11.53 -10.77 0.07
C LEU A 135 -10.11 -10.74 0.66
N GLY A 136 -9.95 -11.02 1.95
CA GLY A 136 -8.67 -11.01 2.65
C GLY A 136 -8.10 -9.60 2.87
N LYS A 137 -8.95 -8.56 2.87
CA LYS A 137 -8.52 -7.17 3.01
C LYS A 137 -8.56 -6.70 4.45
N HIS A 138 -7.53 -5.97 4.84
CA HIS A 138 -7.52 -5.29 6.13
C HIS A 138 -8.55 -4.17 6.13
N THR A 139 -9.11 -3.84 7.29
CA THR A 139 -10.20 -2.85 7.36
C THR A 139 -9.95 -1.80 8.41
N TRP A 140 -10.12 -0.55 8.03
CA TRP A 140 -10.38 0.55 8.94
C TRP A 140 -11.86 0.91 8.84
N ILE A 141 -12.65 0.75 9.90
CA ILE A 141 -14.10 1.00 9.87
C ILE A 141 -14.42 2.12 10.84
N GLN A 142 -15.11 3.16 10.37
CA GLN A 142 -15.45 4.30 11.21
C GLN A 142 -16.42 3.96 12.34
N LYS A 143 -16.36 4.76 13.40
CA LYS A 143 -17.34 4.69 14.49
C LYS A 143 -18.68 5.36 14.07
N PRO A 144 -19.83 4.82 14.52
CA PRO A 144 -20.00 3.50 15.11
C PRO A 144 -19.68 2.39 14.09
N MET A 145 -18.97 1.34 14.51
CA MET A 145 -18.48 0.29 13.60
C MET A 145 -19.60 -0.46 12.87
N ALA A 146 -20.73 -0.65 13.55
CA ALA A 146 -21.85 -1.43 13.10
C ALA A 146 -23.14 -0.86 13.71
N HIS A 147 -24.29 -1.25 13.15
CA HIS A 147 -25.60 -0.81 13.63
C HIS A 147 -26.01 -1.56 14.91
N ASP A 148 -25.59 -2.81 15.06
CA ASP A 148 -25.89 -3.62 16.24
C ASP A 148 -24.70 -4.49 16.71
N ILE A 149 -24.90 -5.14 17.87
CA ILE A 149 -23.90 -6.01 18.50
C ILE A 149 -23.68 -7.29 17.69
N TYR A 150 -24.71 -7.78 16.98
CA TYR A 150 -24.60 -8.99 16.17
C TYR A 150 -23.63 -8.78 15.02
N GLU A 151 -23.79 -7.70 14.26
CA GLU A 151 -22.88 -7.30 13.18
C GLU A 151 -21.44 -7.15 13.68
N ALA A 152 -21.22 -6.48 14.82
CA ALA A 152 -19.89 -6.34 15.40
C ALA A 152 -19.26 -7.71 15.76
N ARG A 153 -20.05 -8.66 16.27
CA ARG A 153 -19.59 -10.03 16.56
C ARG A 153 -19.26 -10.80 15.29
N GLU A 154 -20.07 -10.64 14.24
CA GLU A 154 -19.80 -11.28 12.95
C GLU A 154 -18.54 -10.73 12.29
N LEU A 155 -18.31 -9.41 12.33
CA LEU A 155 -17.05 -8.81 11.87
C LEU A 155 -15.85 -9.34 12.66
N THR A 156 -15.98 -9.51 13.98
CA THR A 156 -14.92 -10.08 14.82
C THR A 156 -14.58 -11.52 14.40
N LYS A 157 -15.60 -12.35 14.17
CA LYS A 157 -15.42 -13.73 13.67
C LYS A 157 -14.79 -13.74 12.28
N ALA A 158 -15.20 -12.83 11.39
CA ALA A 158 -14.65 -12.71 10.05
C ALA A 158 -13.18 -12.30 10.08
N ALA A 159 -12.80 -11.33 10.91
CA ALA A 159 -11.42 -10.92 11.09
C ALA A 159 -10.52 -12.10 11.47
N ALA A 160 -10.94 -12.91 12.45
CA ALA A 160 -10.24 -14.11 12.87
C ALA A 160 -10.20 -15.19 11.76
N ARG A 161 -11.33 -15.41 11.08
CA ARG A 161 -11.45 -16.41 10.00
C ARG A 161 -10.54 -16.09 8.81
N TYR A 162 -10.58 -14.85 8.34
CA TYR A 162 -9.84 -14.40 7.16
C TYR A 162 -8.43 -13.90 7.47
N LYS A 163 -8.04 -13.90 8.76
CA LYS A 163 -6.71 -13.49 9.25
C LYS A 163 -6.32 -12.08 8.80
N VAL A 164 -7.28 -11.17 8.90
CA VAL A 164 -7.10 -9.77 8.52
C VAL A 164 -7.00 -8.88 9.75
N VAL A 165 -6.17 -7.84 9.66
CA VAL A 165 -6.10 -6.80 10.68
C VAL A 165 -7.27 -5.84 10.51
N THR A 166 -7.92 -5.51 11.63
CA THR A 166 -9.06 -4.61 11.66
C THR A 166 -8.86 -3.54 12.71
N GLN A 167 -9.26 -2.30 12.41
CA GLN A 167 -9.18 -1.18 13.34
C GLN A 167 -10.46 -0.35 13.26
N MET A 168 -11.03 0.01 14.42
CA MET A 168 -12.11 1.00 14.47
C MET A 168 -11.52 2.41 14.43
N GLY A 169 -12.19 3.31 13.73
CA GLY A 169 -11.87 4.73 13.69
C GLY A 169 -12.18 5.48 14.99
N ASN A 170 -11.62 5.03 16.11
CA ASN A 170 -11.77 5.67 17.41
C ASN A 170 -10.66 6.71 17.64
N GLN A 171 -11.00 8.00 17.47
CA GLN A 171 -10.04 9.11 17.50
C GLN A 171 -10.20 10.03 18.72
N GLY A 172 -10.88 9.56 19.76
CA GLY A 172 -11.14 10.30 21.01
C GLY A 172 -11.13 9.38 22.23
#